data_AF-A0AAW2BRB1-F1
#
_entry.id   AF-A0AAW2BRB1-F1
#
_cell.length_a   1.000
_cell.length_b   1.000
_cell.length_c   1.000
_cell.angle_alpha   90.00
_cell.angle_beta   90.00
_cell.angle_gamma   90.00
#
_symmetry.space_group_name_H-M   'P 1'
#
loop_
_entity.id
_entity.type
_entity.pdbx_description
1 polymer ?
#
loop_
_entity_poly.entity_id
_entity_poly.type
_entity_poly.pdbx_seq_one_letter_code
_entity_poly.pdbx_strand_id
1 'polypeptide(L)' 'MVLKLHKPKEAYWNPKSFSMIHHLKLLIIDNVHLLRAPKHLPNALRYLDWGGYPLKSFPSSFQQ' A
#
# COMPACT_ATOMS: atom_id res chain seq x y z
N MET A 1 -1.61 -4.24 -8.81
CA MET A 1 -1.25 -5.32 -7.88
C MET A 1 -2.41 -5.53 -6.91
N VAL A 2 -2.79 -6.78 -6.69
CA VAL A 2 -3.90 -7.14 -5.82
C VAL A 2 -3.36 -8.17 -4.81
N LEU A 3 -3.46 -7.86 -3.52
CA LEU A 3 -3.15 -8.75 -2.41
C LEU A 3 -4.44 -8.96 -1.63
N LYS A 4 -4.99 -10.18 -1.70
CA LYS A 4 -6.19 -10.57 -0.94
C LYS A 4 -5.90 -11.83 -0.17
N LEU A 5 -6.18 -11.81 1.13
CA LEU A 5 -6.18 -12.99 1.97
C LEU A 5 -7.61 -13.37 2.34
N HIS A 6 -7.85 -14.66 2.56
CA HIS A 6 -9.15 -15.16 2.99
C HIS A 6 -9.45 -14.75 4.44
N LYS A 7 -8.42 -14.62 5.28
CA LYS A 7 -8.52 -14.20 6.67
C LYS A 7 -7.58 -13.03 6.94
N PRO A 8 -7.95 -12.07 7.81
CA PRO A 8 -7.06 -11.01 8.24
C PRO A 8 -5.73 -11.57 8.74
N LYS A 9 -4.62 -11.03 8.21
CA LYS A 9 -3.29 -11.41 8.65
C LYS A 9 -2.40 -10.18 8.80
N GLU A 10 -1.61 -10.19 9.87
CA GLU A 10 -0.52 -9.23 10.04
C GLU A 10 0.66 -9.63 9.16
N ALA A 11 1.20 -8.67 8.42
CA ALA A 11 2.36 -8.90 7.58
C ALA A 11 3.48 -7.89 7.90
N TYR A 12 4.67 -8.46 8.15
CA TYR A 12 5.91 -7.70 8.13
C TYR A 12 6.33 -7.47 6.68
N TRP A 13 6.73 -6.25 6.38
CA TRP A 13 7.21 -5.88 5.07
C TRP A 13 8.23 -4.74 5.18
N ASN A 14 8.86 -4.43 4.05
CA ASN A 14 9.77 -3.29 3.92
C ASN A 14 8.95 -2.04 3.53
N PRO A 15 8.95 -0.97 4.35
CA PRO A 15 8.25 0.29 4.03
C PRO A 15 8.63 0.93 2.68
N LYS A 16 9.74 0.51 2.06
CA LYS A 16 10.21 0.96 0.74
C LYS A 16 9.81 0.02 -0.41
N SER A 17 9.06 -1.06 -0.17
CA SER A 17 8.72 -2.03 -1.24
C SER A 17 8.02 -1.41 -2.45
N PHE A 18 7.27 -0.32 -2.26
CA PHE A 18 6.59 0.37 -3.35
C PHE A 18 7.44 1.43 -4.06
N SER A 19 8.62 1.80 -3.55
CA SER A 19 9.41 2.91 -4.12
C SER A 19 9.94 2.63 -5.53
N MET A 20 10.12 1.35 -5.89
CA MET A 20 10.67 0.92 -7.18
C MET A 20 9.60 0.56 -8.22
N ILE A 21 8.31 0.56 -7.86
CA ILE A 21 7.24 0.12 -8.75
C ILE A 21 6.61 1.31 -9.48
N HIS A 22 7.39 1.98 -10.32
CA HIS A 22 7.05 3.28 -10.91
C HIS A 22 5.79 3.29 -11.79
N HIS A 23 5.37 2.14 -12.33
CA HIS A 23 4.22 2.03 -13.23
C HIS A 23 2.97 1.45 -12.57
N LEU A 24 2.96 1.27 -11.25
CA LEU A 24 1.80 0.73 -10.56
C LEU A 24 0.65 1.74 -10.58
N LYS A 25 -0.43 1.41 -11.29
CA LYS A 25 -1.64 2.25 -11.37
C LYS A 25 -2.75 1.81 -10.42
N LEU A 26 -2.76 0.54 -10.03
CA LEU A 26 -3.81 -0.07 -9.21
C LEU A 26 -3.16 -0.80 -8.02
N LEU A 27 -3.56 -0.47 -6.80
CA LEU A 27 -3.18 -1.19 -5.59
C LEU A 27 -4.43 -1.56 -4.80
N ILE A 28 -4.63 -2.86 -4.57
CA ILE A 28 -5.69 -3.38 -3.71
C ILE A 28 -5.06 -4.25 -2.62
N ILE A 29 -5.31 -3.94 -1.35
CA ILE A 29 -4.84 -4.69 -0.19
C ILE A 29 -6.03 -4.97 0.72
N ASP A 30 -6.43 -6.23 0.75
CA ASP A 30 -7.61 -6.70 1.48
C ASP A 30 -7.23 -7.82 2.47
N ASN A 31 -7.80 -7.77 3.68
CA ASN A 31 -7.50 -8.67 4.79
C ASN A 31 -6.00 -8.77 5.14
N VAL A 32 -5.24 -7.70 4.90
CA VAL A 32 -3.82 -7.61 5.26
C VAL A 32 -3.61 -6.35 6.11
N HIS A 33 -3.20 -6.56 7.36
CA HIS A 33 -2.75 -5.48 8.24
C HIS A 33 -1.24 -5.35 8.12
N LEU A 34 -0.80 -4.27 7.45
CA LEU A 34 0.62 -3.95 7.40
C LEU A 34 1.02 -3.22 8.68
N LEU A 35 1.87 -3.85 9.49
CA LEU A 35 2.32 -3.33 10.78
C LEU A 35 3.14 -2.03 10.65
N ARG A 36 3.66 -1.75 9.46
CA ARG A 36 4.40 -0.51 9.15
C ARG A 36 3.76 0.17 7.96
N ALA A 37 3.71 1.49 8.00
CA ALA A 37 3.25 2.28 6.87
C ALA A 37 4.24 2.27 5.71
N PRO A 38 3.76 2.41 4.45
CA PRO A 38 4.65 2.73 3.34
C PRO A 38 5.32 4.08 3.59
N LYS A 39 6.60 4.20 3.24
CA LYS A 39 7.25 5.52 3.12
C LYS A 39 6.92 6.19 1.79
N HIS A 40 6.65 5.38 0.78
CA HIS A 40 6.36 5.84 -0.58
C HIS A 40 5.19 5.05 -1.14
N LEU A 41 4.31 5.75 -1.85
CA LEU A 41 3.38 5.14 -2.79
C LEU A 41 3.84 5.50 -4.21
N PRO A 42 3.57 4.66 -5.22
CA PRO A 42 3.99 4.96 -6.59
C PRO A 42 3.27 6.18 -7.14
N ASN A 43 3.99 7.13 -7.75
CA ASN A 43 3.38 8.34 -8.32
C ASN A 43 2.39 8.03 -9.46
N ALA A 44 2.54 6.90 -10.15
CA ALA A 44 1.61 6.49 -11.18
C ALA A 44 0.30 5.88 -10.63
N LEU A 45 0.15 5.75 -9.31
CA LEU A 45 -0.99 5.13 -8.68
C LEU A 45 -2.25 5.98 -8.92
N ARG A 46 -3.26 5.38 -9.55
CA ARG A 46 -4.54 6.01 -9.89
C ARG A 46 -5.68 5.48 -9.05
N TYR A 47 -5.56 4.26 -8.54
CA TYR A 47 -6.56 3.64 -7.71
C TYR A 47 -5.91 2.91 -6.54
N LEU A 48 -6.46 3.16 -5.35
CA LEU A 48 -6.04 2.57 -4.11
C LEU A 48 -7.27 2.09 -3.32
N ASP A 49 -7.32 0.79 -3.04
CA ASP A 49 -8.26 0.20 -2.10
C ASP A 49 -7.46 -0.55 -1.02
N TRP A 50 -7.52 -0.06 0.21
CA TRP A 50 -6.70 -0.58 1.30
C TRP A 50 -7.42 -0.42 2.65
N GLY A 51 -8.25 -1.41 2.98
CA GLY A 51 -9.12 -1.38 4.17
C GLY A 51 -8.42 -1.36 5.54
N GLY A 52 -7.14 -1.70 5.59
CA GLY A 52 -6.30 -1.70 6.81
C GLY A 52 -5.10 -0.77 6.75
N TYR A 53 -5.22 0.37 6.07
CA TYR A 53 -4.09 1.30 5.90
C TYR A 53 -3.65 1.90 7.25
N PRO A 54 -2.37 1.79 7.64
CA PRO A 54 -1.92 2.11 9.00
C PRO A 54 -1.73 3.62 9.28
N LEU A 55 -1.80 4.49 8.27
CA LEU A 55 -1.67 5.95 8.46
C LEU A 55 -3.00 6.67 8.31
N LYS A 56 -3.13 7.78 9.03
CA LYS A 56 -4.27 8.70 8.92
C LYS A 56 -4.25 9.56 7.65
N SER A 57 -3.08 9.67 7.01
CA SER A 57 -2.87 10.47 5.80
C SER A 57 -1.95 9.74 4.82
N PHE A 58 -2.00 10.15 3.55
CA PHE A 58 -1.08 9.65 2.54
C PHE A 58 0.36 10.11 2.82
N PRO A 59 1.37 9.33 2.40
CA PRO A 59 2.77 9.75 2.50
C PRO A 59 2.95 11.04 1.72
N SER A 60 3.80 11.96 2.19
CA SER A 60 4.07 13.25 1.52
C SER A 60 4.61 13.11 0.10
N SER A 61 5.16 11.95 -0.26
CA SER A 61 5.62 11.63 -1.61
C SER A 61 4.49 11.30 -2.59
N PHE A 62 3.28 11.04 -2.10
CA PHE A 62 2.13 10.78 -2.94
C PHE A 62 1.57 12.11 -3.46
N GLN A 63 1.89 12.42 -4.72
CA GLN A 63 1.36 13.56 -5.45
C GLN A 63 0.29 13.04 -6.41
N GLN A 64 -0.96 13.43 -6.20
CA GLN A 64 -2.11 12.99 -7.01
C GLN A 64 -2.22 13.77 -8.33
#